data_AF-A0A7J3I392-F1
#
_entry.id   AF-A0A7J3I392-F1
#
_cell.length_a   1.000
_cell.length_b   1.000
_cell.length_c   1.000
_cell.angle_alpha   90.00
_cell.angle_beta   90.00
_cell.angle_gamma   90.00
#
_symmetry.space_group_name_H-M   'P 1'
#
loop_
_entity.id
_entity.type
_entity.pdbx_description
1 polymer ?
#
loop_
_entity_poly.entity_id
_entity_poly.type
_entity_poly.pdbx_seq_one_letter_code
_entity_poly.pdbx_strand_id
1 'polypeptide(L)'
;MTVIIDDAGVGDPVGGCVIGVLRVENGCFVWDVIPVRFFQEPLFRKRLYLEEAVNVVLRCLEKSGIDDGELVRICRGDIFRLVKRRLAERYRV
;
A
#
# COMPACT_ATOMS: atom_id res chain seq x y z
N MET A 1 -14.23 7.64 -8.56
CA MET A 1 -12.95 8.27 -8.95
C MET A 1 -11.88 7.20 -9.04
N THR A 2 -10.65 7.56 -9.41
CA THR A 2 -9.53 6.64 -9.62
C THR A 2 -8.42 6.93 -8.62
N VAL A 3 -8.12 5.94 -7.80
CA VAL A 3 -6.97 5.95 -6.90
C VAL A 3 -5.90 5.00 -7.43
N ILE A 4 -4.65 5.45 -7.47
CA ILE A 4 -3.49 4.66 -7.88
C ILE A 4 -2.64 4.37 -6.65
N ILE A 5 -2.24 3.12 -6.48
CA ILE A 5 -1.36 2.66 -5.40
C ILE A 5 -0.10 2.05 -6.00
N ASP A 6 1.05 2.53 -5.58
CA ASP A 6 2.36 2.05 -6.02
C ASP A 6 3.38 2.05 -4.89
N ASP A 7 4.47 1.32 -5.08
CA ASP A 7 5.61 1.29 -4.17
C ASP A 7 6.89 1.81 -4.85
N ALA A 8 7.77 2.44 -4.06
CA ALA A 8 9.05 2.93 -4.57
C ALA A 8 10.16 1.85 -4.58
N GLY A 9 9.80 0.57 -4.49
CA GLY A 9 10.71 -0.54 -4.27
C GLY A 9 10.93 -0.88 -2.79
N VAL A 10 11.56 -2.04 -2.56
CA VAL A 10 11.79 -2.61 -1.22
C VAL A 10 13.30 -2.75 -0.96
N GLY A 11 13.75 -2.48 0.26
CA GLY A 11 15.10 -2.86 0.66
C GLY A 11 15.56 -2.35 2.02
N ASP A 12 16.37 -3.18 2.69
CA ASP A 12 17.08 -2.84 3.92
C ASP A 12 17.99 -1.59 3.77
N PRO A 13 18.79 -1.44 2.69
CA PRO A 13 19.65 -0.26 2.53
C PRO A 13 18.89 1.05 2.33
N VAL A 14 17.65 0.97 1.83
CA VAL A 14 16.81 2.14 1.51
C VAL A 14 15.84 2.49 2.63
N GLY A 15 15.92 1.81 3.78
CA GLY A 15 15.15 2.16 4.98
C GLY A 15 13.71 1.63 5.01
N GLY A 16 13.37 0.66 4.15
CA GLY A 16 12.05 0.03 4.11
C GLY A 16 11.42 0.09 2.73
N CYS A 17 10.13 0.45 2.68
CA CYS A 17 9.38 0.57 1.44
C CYS A 17 8.37 1.72 1.53
N VAL A 18 8.48 2.70 0.65
CA VAL A 18 7.53 3.81 0.53
C VAL A 18 6.34 3.35 -0.28
N ILE A 19 5.13 3.56 0.25
CA ILE A 19 3.87 3.29 -0.43
C ILE A 19 3.19 4.62 -0.72
N GLY A 20 2.87 4.85 -2.00
CA GLY A 20 2.16 6.05 -2.47
C GLY A 20 0.72 5.74 -2.85
N VAL A 21 -0.17 6.69 -2.56
CA VAL A 21 -1.58 6.71 -2.96
C VAL A 21 -1.84 8.05 -3.65
N LEU A 22 -2.20 8.00 -4.93
CA LEU A 22 -2.54 9.17 -5.74
C LEU A 22 -4.02 9.11 -6.13
N ARG A 23 -4.78 10.14 -5.75
CA ARG A 23 -6.11 10.39 -6.29
C ARG A 23 -5.98 11.25 -7.54
N VAL A 24 -6.34 10.69 -8.68
CA VAL A 24 -6.03 11.26 -10.00
C VAL A 24 -6.76 12.59 -10.22
N GLU A 25 -8.01 12.68 -9.76
CA GLU A 25 -8.93 13.76 -10.07
C GLU A 25 -8.53 15.09 -9.44
N ASN A 26 -7.94 15.07 -8.25
CA ASN A 26 -7.55 16.29 -7.52
C ASN A 26 -6.04 16.36 -7.23
N GLY A 27 -5.26 15.39 -7.70
CA GLY A 27 -3.82 15.31 -7.43
C GLY A 27 -3.46 15.08 -5.97
N CYS A 28 -4.41 14.66 -5.12
CA CYS A 28 -4.14 14.38 -3.72
C CYS A 28 -3.19 13.19 -3.62
N PHE A 29 -1.99 13.44 -3.14
CA PHE A 29 -0.95 12.43 -2.96
C PHE A 29 -0.69 12.22 -1.48
N VAL A 30 -0.90 10.98 -1.02
CA VAL A 30 -0.63 10.53 0.34
C VAL A 30 0.38 9.40 0.27
N TRP A 31 1.32 9.38 1.19
CA TRP A 31 2.28 8.29 1.30
C TRP A 31 2.58 7.96 2.75
N ASP A 32 3.08 6.76 2.96
CA ASP A 32 3.58 6.29 4.25
C ASP A 32 4.60 5.16 3.99
N VAL A 33 5.31 4.71 5.02
CA VAL A 33 6.44 3.80 4.90
C VAL A 33 6.17 2.50 5.65
N ILE A 34 6.43 1.37 5.00
CA ILE A 34 6.60 0.09 5.67
C ILE A 34 7.98 0.11 6.34
N PRO A 35 8.07 0.07 7.68
CA PRO A 35 9.34 0.22 8.37
C PRO A 35 10.36 -0.87 8.01
N VAL A 36 11.65 -0.50 7.93
CA VAL A 36 12.75 -1.40 7.54
C VAL A 36 12.77 -2.73 8.30
N ARG A 37 12.41 -2.73 9.60
CA ARG A 37 12.38 -3.93 10.45
C ARG A 37 11.54 -5.07 9.86
N PHE A 38 10.51 -4.77 9.05
CA PHE A 38 9.67 -5.80 8.42
C PHE A 38 10.38 -6.54 7.28
N PHE A 39 11.46 -5.97 6.76
CA PHE A 39 12.35 -6.56 5.76
C PHE A 39 13.60 -7.19 6.39
N GLN A 40 13.66 -7.26 7.73
CA GLN A 40 14.74 -7.88 8.48
C GLN A 40 14.24 -9.13 9.24
N GLU A 41 15.15 -10.04 9.56
CA GLU A 41 14.83 -11.21 10.38
C GLU A 41 14.48 -10.80 11.83
N PRO A 42 13.53 -11.47 12.50
CA PRO A 42 12.76 -12.64 12.06
C PRO A 42 11.46 -12.30 11.30
N LEU A 43 11.14 -11.01 11.13
CA LEU A 43 9.84 -10.56 10.61
C LEU A 43 9.70 -10.86 9.11
N PHE A 44 10.80 -10.73 8.37
CA PHE A 44 10.83 -10.98 6.94
C PHE A 44 10.52 -12.43 6.59
N ARG A 45 11.10 -13.40 7.32
CA ARG A 45 10.80 -14.83 7.14
C ARG A 45 9.33 -15.15 7.37
N LYS A 46 8.70 -14.45 8.33
CA LYS A 46 7.26 -14.55 8.61
C LYS A 46 6.39 -13.77 7.61
N ARG A 47 7.01 -13.08 6.63
CA ARG A 47 6.36 -12.25 5.61
C ARG A 47 5.44 -11.17 6.17
N LEU A 48 5.75 -10.64 7.35
CA LEU A 48 4.91 -9.65 8.03
C LEU A 48 4.85 -8.30 7.29
N TYR A 49 5.79 -8.02 6.39
CA TYR A 49 5.73 -6.87 5.49
C TYR A 49 4.47 -6.84 4.62
N LEU A 50 3.86 -8.00 4.32
CA LEU A 50 2.63 -8.08 3.54
C LEU A 50 1.40 -7.59 4.32
N GLU A 51 1.30 -7.94 5.61
CA GLU A 51 0.22 -7.43 6.47
C GLU A 51 0.47 -5.96 6.82
N GLU A 52 1.74 -5.55 7.00
CA GLU A 52 2.05 -4.14 7.21
C GLU A 52 1.75 -3.29 5.97
N ALA A 53 1.94 -3.82 4.75
CA ALA A 53 1.50 -3.16 3.53
C ALA A 53 -0.02 -2.89 3.53
N VAL A 54 -0.83 -3.82 4.07
CA VAL A 54 -2.28 -3.60 4.25
C VAL A 54 -2.53 -2.44 5.20
N ASN A 55 -1.88 -2.43 6.37
CA ASN A 55 -2.04 -1.38 7.36
C ASN A 55 -1.67 0.00 6.80
N VAL A 56 -0.51 0.09 6.13
CA VAL A 56 -0.02 1.31 5.47
C VAL A 56 -1.00 1.80 4.42
N VAL A 57 -1.45 0.91 3.52
CA VAL A 57 -2.40 1.29 2.46
C VAL A 57 -3.72 1.77 3.03
N LEU A 58 -4.29 1.10 4.02
CA LEU A 58 -5.55 1.52 4.64
C LEU A 58 -5.45 2.91 5.27
N ARG A 59 -4.35 3.21 5.97
CA ARG A 59 -4.09 4.56 6.51
C ARG A 59 -3.97 5.62 5.40
N CYS A 60 -3.30 5.29 4.30
CA CYS A 60 -3.17 6.22 3.17
C CYS A 60 -4.51 6.46 2.46
N LEU A 61 -5.32 5.41 2.29
CA LEU A 61 -6.66 5.50 1.70
C LEU A 61 -7.59 6.35 2.56
N GLU A 62 -7.61 6.15 3.87
CA GLU A 62 -8.38 6.97 4.82
C GLU A 62 -8.00 8.46 4.69
N LYS A 63 -6.70 8.77 4.69
CA LYS A 63 -6.19 10.14 4.50
C LYS A 63 -6.51 10.73 3.12
N SER A 64 -6.60 9.89 2.09
CA SER A 64 -6.94 10.34 0.73
C SER A 64 -8.42 10.71 0.57
N GLY A 65 -9.27 10.31 1.52
CA GLY A 65 -10.72 10.53 1.45
C GLY A 65 -11.38 9.75 0.33
N ILE A 66 -10.92 8.52 0.07
CA ILE A 66 -11.56 7.61 -0.89
C ILE A 66 -12.93 7.17 -0.35
N ASP A 67 -13.91 7.07 -1.24
CA ASP A 67 -15.24 6.52 -0.93
C ASP A 67 -15.33 5.03 -1.30
N ASP A 68 -16.24 4.29 -0.65
CA ASP A 68 -16.49 2.89 -0.99
C ASP A 68 -16.98 2.76 -2.46
N GLY A 69 -16.58 1.67 -3.14
CA GLY A 69 -16.96 1.41 -4.54
C GLY A 69 -16.16 2.16 -5.61
N GLU A 70 -15.25 3.06 -5.23
CA GLU A 70 -14.31 3.70 -6.16
C GLU A 70 -13.30 2.71 -6.78
N LEU A 71 -12.71 3.10 -7.92
CA LEU A 71 -11.73 2.29 -8.64
C LEU A 71 -10.34 2.49 -8.03
N VAL A 72 -9.72 1.39 -7.59
CA VAL A 72 -8.38 1.37 -7.01
C VAL A 72 -7.46 0.57 -7.92
N ARG A 73 -6.52 1.23 -8.59
CA ARG A 73 -5.51 0.61 -9.45
C ARG A 73 -4.24 0.35 -8.66
N ILE A 74 -3.89 -0.92 -8.46
CA ILE A 74 -2.74 -1.31 -7.62
C ILE A 74 -1.64 -1.92 -8.49
N CYS A 75 -0.38 -1.52 -8.23
CA CYS A 75 0.79 -2.13 -8.84
C CYS A 75 0.80 -3.67 -8.70
N ARG A 76 1.48 -4.36 -9.63
CA ARG A 76 1.52 -5.83 -9.67
C ARG A 76 2.53 -6.46 -8.71
N GLY A 77 3.30 -5.65 -7.98
CA GLY A 77 4.27 -6.13 -7.00
C GLY A 77 3.68 -7.08 -5.95
N ASP A 78 4.45 -8.09 -5.54
CA ASP A 78 4.01 -9.10 -4.56
C ASP A 78 3.72 -8.48 -3.18
N ILE A 79 4.33 -7.33 -2.87
CA ILE A 79 4.07 -6.56 -1.64
C ILE A 79 2.58 -6.21 -1.48
N PHE A 80 1.87 -6.02 -2.59
CA PHE A 80 0.44 -5.70 -2.61
C PHE A 80 -0.47 -6.92 -2.70
N ARG A 81 0.07 -8.15 -2.64
CA ARG A 81 -0.72 -9.37 -2.77
C ARG A 81 -1.86 -9.44 -1.76
N LEU A 82 -1.57 -9.16 -0.49
CA LEU A 82 -2.59 -9.15 0.55
C LEU A 82 -3.50 -7.94 0.47
N VAL A 83 -2.96 -6.79 0.07
CA VAL A 83 -3.71 -5.54 -0.14
C VAL A 83 -4.86 -5.75 -1.13
N LYS A 84 -4.57 -6.32 -2.31
CA LYS A 84 -5.60 -6.60 -3.33
C LYS A 84 -6.74 -7.46 -2.78
N ARG A 85 -6.41 -8.51 -2.04
CA ARG A 85 -7.39 -9.41 -1.43
C ARG A 85 -8.28 -8.66 -0.42
N ARG A 86 -7.68 -7.82 0.44
CA ARG A 86 -8.40 -7.08 1.50
C ARG A 86 -9.28 -5.96 0.94
N LEU A 87 -8.83 -5.30 -0.13
CA LEU A 87 -9.55 -4.17 -0.70
C LEU A 87 -10.69 -4.59 -1.63
N ALA A 88 -10.64 -5.79 -2.21
CA ALA A 88 -11.67 -6.31 -3.11
C ALA A 88 -13.06 -6.46 -2.46
N GLU A 89 -13.15 -6.46 -1.13
CA GLU A 89 -14.43 -6.47 -0.39
C GLU A 89 -15.14 -5.11 -0.38
N ARG A 90 -14.41 -4.01 -0.59
CA ARG A 90 -14.93 -2.63 -0.42
C ARG A 90 -14.78 -1.74 -1.65
N TYR A 91 -13.81 -2.04 -2.50
CA TYR A 91 -13.45 -1.23 -3.66
C TYR A 91 -13.40 -2.07 -4.92
N ARG A 92 -13.46 -1.40 -6.08
CA ARG A 92 -13.23 -2.04 -7.37
C ARG A 92 -11.72 -2.06 -7.61
N VAL A 93 -11.08 -3.21 -7.37
CA VAL A 93 -9.62 -3.40 -7.44
C VAL A 93 -9.19 -4.13 -8.71
#